data_AF-A0A2M9P3P7-F1
#
_entry.id   AF-A0A2M9P3P7-F1
#
_cell.length_a   1.000
_cell.length_b   1.000
_cell.length_c   1.000
_cell.angle_alpha   90.00
_cell.angle_beta   90.00
_cell.angle_gamma   90.00
#
_symmetry.space_group_name_H-M   'P 1'
#
loop_
_entity.id
_entity.type
_entity.pdbx_description
1 polymer ?
#
loop_
_entity_poly.entity_id
_entity_poly.type
_entity_poly.pdbx_seq_one_letter_code
_entity_poly.pdbx_strand_id
1 'polypeptide(L)'
;MTFITVIISYWLLFFPFYGVRYSDFTGVLPIFDHTFLDIMKGTRSISLTMLGFEMLLMYYPFIKKAETSQKFAHGGALTTTLLALTVYFVSIAFYPLKLLTLTLWPTLTLTSIIELPFIQRFEYITISWWAIIIIPNMVIPLWAASRGIKRLFNVQQKYPLWIMSIIIILINIFYYDIELLYVLNKIINPYSVGFIVLYIPLLFVLLKTKKLLKRS
;
A
#
# COMPACT_ATOMS: atom_id res chain seq x y z
N MET A 1 -3.83 0.07 -17.76
CA MET A 1 -2.64 0.55 -17.04
C MET A 1 -2.41 -0.22 -15.75
N THR A 2 -3.29 -0.14 -14.76
CA THR A 2 -3.13 -0.80 -13.44
C THR A 2 -2.91 -2.32 -13.53
N PHE A 3 -3.70 -3.03 -14.34
CA PHE A 3 -3.53 -4.48 -14.57
C PHE A 3 -2.14 -4.83 -15.14
N ILE A 4 -1.69 -4.07 -16.13
CA ILE A 4 -0.38 -4.28 -16.77
C ILE A 4 0.73 -4.02 -15.73
N THR A 5 0.61 -2.93 -14.96
CA THR A 5 1.58 -2.62 -13.90
C THR A 5 1.67 -3.73 -12.84
N VAL A 6 0.53 -4.33 -12.45
CA VAL A 6 0.52 -5.45 -11.49
C VAL A 6 1.25 -6.67 -12.05
N ILE A 7 0.98 -7.07 -13.28
CA ILE A 7 1.70 -8.19 -13.93
C ILE A 7 3.20 -7.91 -13.99
N ILE A 8 3.53 -6.69 -14.41
CA ILE A 8 4.89 -6.14 -14.49
C ILE A 8 5.55 -6.00 -13.12
N SER A 9 4.82 -6.08 -12.01
CA SER A 9 5.39 -6.01 -10.65
C SER A 9 5.81 -7.38 -10.12
N TYR A 10 5.23 -8.48 -10.64
CA TYR A 10 5.47 -9.81 -10.07
C TYR A 10 6.91 -10.32 -10.21
N TRP A 11 7.64 -9.91 -11.25
CA TRP A 11 9.06 -10.30 -11.39
C TRP A 11 9.95 -9.73 -10.27
N LEU A 12 9.55 -8.61 -9.63
CA LEU A 12 10.30 -8.02 -8.51
C LEU A 12 10.34 -8.94 -7.29
N LEU A 13 9.43 -9.90 -7.21
CA LEU A 13 9.43 -10.91 -6.14
C LEU A 13 10.61 -11.87 -6.25
N PHE A 14 11.24 -11.98 -7.42
CA PHE A 14 12.43 -12.81 -7.60
C PHE A 14 13.61 -12.34 -6.75
N PHE A 15 13.76 -11.03 -6.52
CA PHE A 15 14.90 -10.48 -5.79
C PHE A 15 14.90 -10.80 -4.31
N PRO A 16 13.78 -10.64 -3.58
CA PRO A 16 13.65 -11.18 -2.23
C PRO A 16 14.11 -12.63 -2.14
N PHE A 17 13.70 -13.51 -3.06
CA PHE A 17 14.12 -14.91 -3.08
C PHE A 17 15.62 -15.10 -3.32
N TYR A 18 16.25 -14.25 -4.14
CA TYR A 18 17.71 -14.26 -4.31
C TYR A 18 18.44 -13.85 -3.03
N GLY A 19 17.92 -12.82 -2.32
CA GLY A 19 18.44 -12.37 -1.03
C GLY A 19 18.40 -13.44 0.06
N VAL A 20 17.43 -14.36 0.01
CA VAL A 20 17.33 -15.49 0.97
C VAL A 20 18.63 -16.30 1.06
N ARG A 21 19.41 -16.37 -0.02
CA ARG A 21 20.68 -17.11 -0.02
C ARG A 21 21.73 -16.54 0.94
N TYR A 22 21.66 -15.25 1.25
CA TYR A 22 22.58 -14.55 2.15
C TYR A 22 21.95 -14.30 3.53
N SER A 23 20.80 -14.90 3.79
CA SER A 23 20.02 -14.66 5.01
C SER A 23 20.48 -15.53 6.17
N ASP A 24 20.38 -14.97 7.37
CA ASP A 24 20.54 -15.70 8.62
C ASP A 24 19.17 -15.82 9.31
N PHE A 25 18.64 -17.04 9.36
CA PHE A 25 17.32 -17.32 9.94
C PHE A 25 17.29 -17.21 11.48
N THR A 26 18.44 -17.02 12.13
CA THR A 26 18.48 -16.74 13.58
C THR A 26 17.70 -15.48 13.96
N GLY A 27 17.57 -14.52 13.04
CA GLY A 27 16.76 -13.29 13.23
C GLY A 27 15.24 -13.54 13.36
N VAL A 28 14.76 -14.74 13.01
CA VAL A 28 13.34 -15.13 13.14
C VAL A 28 13.02 -15.62 14.56
N LEU A 29 14.04 -15.96 15.34
CA LEU A 29 13.89 -16.45 16.72
C LEU A 29 14.08 -15.29 17.72
N PRO A 30 13.39 -15.31 18.88
CA PRO A 30 12.35 -16.27 19.30
C PRO A 30 10.98 -16.00 18.65
N ILE A 31 10.27 -17.08 18.31
CA ILE A 31 8.92 -16.99 17.76
C ILE A 31 7.94 -16.83 18.93
N PHE A 32 6.97 -15.90 18.81
CA PHE A 32 5.91 -15.64 19.80
C PHE A 32 6.35 -15.00 21.13
N ASP A 33 7.49 -14.32 21.18
CA ASP A 33 7.95 -13.61 22.39
C ASP A 33 7.34 -12.19 22.53
N HIS A 34 6.33 -11.86 21.71
CA HIS A 34 5.71 -10.54 21.69
C HIS A 34 4.42 -10.49 22.51
N THR A 35 4.23 -9.41 23.27
CA THR A 35 2.98 -9.19 23.98
C THR A 35 1.84 -8.86 23.01
N PHE A 36 0.60 -9.06 23.44
CA PHE A 36 -0.58 -8.70 22.65
C PHE A 36 -0.57 -7.23 22.20
N LEU A 37 -0.09 -6.33 23.06
CA LEU A 37 0.04 -4.90 22.73
C LEU A 37 1.04 -4.66 21.59
N ASP A 38 2.13 -5.42 21.54
CA ASP A 38 3.13 -5.27 20.49
C ASP A 38 2.61 -5.81 19.15
N ILE A 39 1.82 -6.88 19.18
CA ILE A 39 1.09 -7.38 18.00
C ILE A 39 0.10 -6.34 17.49
N MET A 40 -0.65 -5.67 18.37
CA MET A 40 -1.56 -4.59 17.98
C MET A 40 -0.82 -3.40 17.37
N LYS A 41 0.31 -2.99 17.94
CA LYS A 41 1.16 -1.92 17.38
C LYS A 41 1.69 -2.32 16.00
N GLY A 42 2.13 -3.55 15.82
CA GLY A 42 2.56 -4.10 14.53
C GLY A 42 1.43 -4.09 13.50
N THR A 43 0.24 -4.56 13.89
CA THR A 43 -0.97 -4.54 13.04
C THR A 43 -1.35 -3.12 12.62
N ARG A 44 -1.22 -2.14 13.51
CA ARG A 44 -1.43 -0.73 13.19
C ARG A 44 -0.39 -0.23 12.17
N SER A 45 0.88 -0.61 12.30
CA SER A 45 1.93 -0.20 11.36
C SER A 45 1.70 -0.69 9.93
N ILE A 46 1.23 -1.93 9.76
CA ILE A 46 0.97 -2.52 8.43
C ILE A 46 -0.37 -2.05 7.82
N SER A 47 -1.26 -1.46 8.63
CA SER A 47 -2.56 -0.98 8.16
C SER A 47 -2.44 0.03 7.01
N LEU A 48 -1.38 0.85 7.03
CA LEU A 48 -1.09 1.83 5.98
C LEU A 48 -0.70 1.15 4.66
N THR A 49 0.05 0.05 4.72
CA THR A 49 0.39 -0.78 3.54
C THR A 49 -0.84 -1.48 2.96
N MET A 50 -1.83 -1.80 3.79
CA MET A 50 -3.07 -2.43 3.36
C MET A 50 -4.13 -1.43 2.87
N LEU A 51 -3.90 -0.13 2.98
CA LEU A 51 -4.80 0.89 2.41
C LEU A 51 -4.95 0.73 0.90
N GLY A 52 -6.11 1.11 0.38
CA GLY A 52 -6.43 1.08 -1.04
C GLY A 52 -7.52 0.08 -1.38
N PHE A 53 -7.87 -0.87 -0.50
CA PHE A 53 -9.03 -1.74 -0.72
C PHE A 53 -10.34 -0.94 -0.71
N GLU A 54 -10.42 0.17 0.02
CA GLU A 54 -11.57 1.06 0.05
C GLU A 54 -11.90 1.67 -1.32
N MET A 55 -10.89 1.78 -2.19
CA MET A 55 -11.03 2.30 -3.54
C MET A 55 -11.93 1.41 -4.40
N LEU A 56 -12.08 0.14 -4.02
CA LEU A 56 -13.02 -0.78 -4.63
C LEU A 56 -14.46 -0.24 -4.58
N LEU A 57 -14.86 0.46 -3.51
CA LEU A 57 -16.19 1.08 -3.40
C LEU A 57 -16.43 2.16 -4.47
N MET A 58 -15.36 2.82 -4.90
CA MET A 58 -15.41 3.86 -5.94
C MET A 58 -15.43 3.27 -7.34
N TYR A 59 -14.79 2.12 -7.55
CA TYR A 59 -14.83 1.37 -8.81
C TYR A 59 -16.07 0.48 -8.95
N TYR A 60 -16.71 0.09 -7.85
CA TYR A 60 -17.84 -0.84 -7.83
C TYR A 60 -18.93 -0.53 -8.88
N PRO A 61 -19.35 0.75 -9.09
CA PRO A 61 -20.36 1.08 -10.11
C PRO A 61 -19.91 0.84 -11.56
N PHE A 62 -18.61 0.71 -11.82
CA PHE A 62 -18.04 0.49 -13.15
C PHE A 62 -17.81 -0.98 -13.48
N ILE A 63 -17.92 -1.87 -12.49
CA ILE A 63 -17.64 -3.29 -12.69
C ILE A 63 -18.84 -3.95 -13.37
N LYS A 64 -18.62 -4.47 -14.57
CA LYS A 64 -19.59 -5.35 -15.25
C LYS A 64 -19.82 -6.58 -14.37
N LYS A 65 -21.09 -6.90 -14.04
CA LYS A 65 -21.47 -7.98 -13.12
C LYS A 65 -20.83 -7.86 -11.72
N ALA A 66 -21.06 -6.71 -11.07
CA ALA A 66 -20.49 -6.37 -9.76
C ALA A 66 -20.68 -7.44 -8.66
N GLU A 67 -21.75 -8.25 -8.72
CA GLU A 67 -21.97 -9.35 -7.75
C GLU A 67 -20.86 -10.42 -7.80
N THR A 68 -20.31 -10.71 -8.98
CA THR A 68 -19.20 -11.67 -9.13
C THR A 68 -17.84 -11.09 -8.72
N SER A 69 -17.75 -9.77 -8.55
CA SER A 69 -16.49 -9.07 -8.25
C SER A 69 -15.94 -9.38 -6.87
N GLN A 70 -16.77 -9.85 -5.93
CA GLN A 70 -16.36 -10.19 -4.56
C GLN A 70 -15.27 -11.25 -4.52
N LYS A 71 -15.37 -12.29 -5.36
CA LYS A 71 -14.36 -13.35 -5.43
C LYS A 71 -12.98 -12.79 -5.83
N PHE A 72 -12.97 -11.89 -6.81
CA PHE A 72 -11.75 -11.24 -7.27
C PHE A 72 -11.22 -10.22 -6.25
N ALA A 73 -12.10 -9.55 -5.52
CA ALA A 73 -11.73 -8.63 -4.43
C ALA A 73 -11.01 -9.38 -3.29
N HIS A 74 -11.59 -10.50 -2.83
CA HIS A 74 -10.97 -11.34 -1.80
C HIS A 74 -9.68 -12.00 -2.30
N GLY A 75 -9.66 -12.45 -3.56
CA GLY A 75 -8.44 -12.96 -4.19
C GLY A 75 -7.33 -11.92 -4.20
N GLY A 76 -7.64 -10.66 -4.58
CA GLY A 76 -6.71 -9.55 -4.52
C GLY A 76 -6.17 -9.30 -3.12
N ALA A 77 -7.05 -9.18 -2.13
CA ALA A 77 -6.66 -8.98 -0.73
C ALA A 77 -5.76 -10.12 -0.20
N LEU A 78 -6.09 -11.37 -0.51
CA LEU A 78 -5.30 -12.53 -0.12
C LEU A 78 -3.93 -12.51 -0.80
N THR A 79 -3.85 -12.21 -2.10
CA THR A 79 -2.58 -12.09 -2.81
C THR A 79 -1.69 -10.99 -2.22
N THR A 80 -2.24 -9.79 -1.96
CA THR A 80 -1.49 -8.70 -1.33
C THR A 80 -0.98 -9.09 0.07
N THR A 81 -1.80 -9.79 0.84
CA THR A 81 -1.42 -10.25 2.20
C THR A 81 -0.27 -11.27 2.12
N LEU A 82 -0.36 -12.25 1.23
CA LEU A 82 0.70 -13.24 1.04
C LEU A 82 2.00 -12.61 0.54
N LEU A 83 1.91 -11.62 -0.36
CA LEU A 83 3.06 -10.87 -0.85
C LEU A 83 3.72 -10.07 0.28
N ALA A 84 2.93 -9.34 1.08
CA ALA A 84 3.44 -8.59 2.22
C ALA A 84 4.11 -9.51 3.25
N LEU A 85 3.51 -10.66 3.55
CA LEU A 85 4.10 -11.68 4.42
C LEU A 85 5.43 -12.19 3.87
N THR A 86 5.49 -12.53 2.57
CA THR A 86 6.72 -13.01 1.93
C THR A 86 7.84 -11.97 2.04
N VAL A 87 7.54 -10.70 1.71
CA VAL A 87 8.50 -9.60 1.83
C VAL A 87 8.96 -9.40 3.29
N TYR A 88 8.05 -9.50 4.25
CA TYR A 88 8.35 -9.39 5.67
C TYR A 88 9.32 -10.49 6.13
N PHE A 89 9.03 -11.76 5.81
CA PHE A 89 9.90 -12.88 6.16
C PHE A 89 11.30 -12.75 5.54
N VAL A 90 11.38 -12.37 4.27
CA VAL A 90 12.69 -12.15 3.62
C VAL A 90 13.43 -11.00 4.29
N SER A 91 12.74 -9.92 4.65
CA SER A 91 13.38 -8.74 5.27
C SER A 91 13.98 -9.07 6.64
N ILE A 92 13.30 -9.88 7.47
CA ILE A 92 13.81 -10.30 8.78
C ILE A 92 14.94 -11.31 8.66
N ALA A 93 14.86 -12.23 7.70
CA ALA A 93 15.92 -13.20 7.47
C ALA A 93 17.19 -12.54 6.92
N PHE A 94 17.05 -11.49 6.11
CA PHE A 94 18.18 -10.82 5.47
C PHE A 94 18.85 -9.76 6.35
N TYR A 95 18.06 -8.90 7.01
CA TYR A 95 18.59 -7.75 7.74
C TYR A 95 18.69 -8.03 9.24
N PRO A 96 19.83 -7.70 9.89
CA PRO A 96 19.87 -7.57 11.34
C PRO A 96 18.83 -6.55 11.81
N LEU A 97 18.13 -6.82 12.92
CA LEU A 97 16.98 -6.02 13.38
C LEU A 97 17.27 -4.51 13.46
N LYS A 98 18.45 -4.12 13.96
CA LYS A 98 18.87 -2.71 14.06
C LYS A 98 19.03 -2.04 12.69
N LEU A 99 19.53 -2.78 11.70
CA LEU A 99 19.70 -2.27 10.34
C LEU A 99 18.34 -2.16 9.63
N LEU A 100 17.44 -3.13 9.86
CA LEU A 100 16.09 -3.11 9.31
C LEU A 100 15.32 -1.86 9.78
N THR A 101 15.43 -1.48 11.05
CA THR A 101 14.75 -0.28 11.58
C THR A 101 15.26 1.04 11.01
N LEU A 102 16.49 1.07 10.51
CA LEU A 102 17.09 2.25 9.88
C LEU A 102 16.85 2.28 8.37
N THR A 103 16.44 1.17 7.78
CA THR A 103 16.26 1.03 6.33
C THR A 103 14.83 1.39 5.95
N LEU A 104 14.66 2.54 5.29
CA LEU A 104 13.34 3.03 4.89
C LEU A 104 12.67 2.16 3.80
N TRP A 105 13.46 1.57 2.88
CA TRP A 105 12.96 0.79 1.73
C TRP A 105 13.71 -0.54 1.58
N PRO A 106 13.52 -1.50 2.52
CA PRO A 106 14.32 -2.73 2.56
C PRO A 106 14.27 -3.55 1.27
N THR A 107 13.13 -3.57 0.58
CA THR A 107 12.98 -4.27 -0.69
C THR A 107 13.82 -3.67 -1.81
N LEU A 108 13.95 -2.34 -1.87
CA LEU A 108 14.78 -1.67 -2.87
C LEU A 108 16.26 -1.87 -2.54
N THR A 109 16.65 -1.66 -1.28
CA THR A 109 18.04 -1.82 -0.85
C THR A 109 18.55 -3.25 -1.03
N LEU A 110 17.69 -4.26 -0.89
CA LEU A 110 18.05 -5.66 -1.12
C LEU A 110 18.47 -5.92 -2.58
N THR A 111 17.93 -5.15 -3.54
CA THR A 111 18.30 -5.28 -4.95
C THR A 111 19.69 -4.70 -5.26
N SER A 112 20.21 -3.82 -4.41
CA SER A 112 21.57 -3.26 -4.54
C SER A 112 22.67 -4.30 -4.32
N ILE A 113 22.36 -5.43 -3.67
CA ILE A 113 23.32 -6.50 -3.36
C ILE A 113 23.51 -7.45 -4.56
N ILE A 114 22.65 -7.37 -5.56
CA ILE A 114 22.69 -8.24 -6.72
C ILE A 114 23.74 -7.73 -7.71
N GLU A 115 24.91 -8.35 -7.68
CA GLU A 115 25.99 -8.13 -8.65
C GLU A 115 25.91 -9.18 -9.75
N LEU A 116 25.49 -8.77 -10.96
CA LEU A 116 25.53 -9.62 -12.15
C LEU A 116 26.84 -9.35 -12.92
N PRO A 117 27.51 -10.38 -13.47
CA PRO A 117 28.79 -10.22 -14.15
C PRO A 117 28.72 -9.30 -15.38
N PHE A 118 27.52 -9.07 -15.93
CA PHE A 118 27.29 -8.19 -17.08
C PHE A 118 26.72 -6.82 -16.70
N ILE A 119 26.20 -6.62 -15.48
CA ILE A 119 25.54 -5.39 -15.03
C ILE A 119 26.04 -5.03 -13.63
N GLN A 120 26.97 -4.08 -13.56
CA GLN A 120 27.57 -3.61 -12.31
C GLN A 120 26.63 -2.79 -11.42
N ARG A 121 25.54 -2.23 -11.98
CA ARG A 121 24.60 -1.37 -11.24
C ARG A 121 23.15 -1.76 -11.52
N PHE A 122 22.79 -2.96 -11.10
CA PHE A 122 21.45 -3.52 -11.27
C PHE A 122 20.36 -2.71 -10.54
N GLU A 123 20.74 -2.03 -9.45
CA GLU A 123 19.89 -1.13 -8.69
C GLU A 123 19.18 -0.09 -9.57
N TYR A 124 19.86 0.50 -10.55
CA TYR A 124 19.28 1.55 -11.40
C TYR A 124 18.14 1.04 -12.27
N ILE A 125 18.22 -0.20 -12.74
CA ILE A 125 17.14 -0.82 -13.52
C ILE A 125 15.93 -1.03 -12.60
N THR A 126 16.17 -1.52 -11.39
CA THR A 126 15.11 -1.79 -10.41
C THR A 126 14.43 -0.51 -9.95
N ILE A 127 15.17 0.55 -9.62
CA ILE A 127 14.61 1.87 -9.26
C ILE A 127 13.76 2.44 -10.41
N SER A 128 14.28 2.39 -11.65
CA SER A 128 13.55 2.86 -12.83
C SER A 128 12.24 2.09 -13.02
N TRP A 129 12.25 0.77 -12.77
CA TRP A 129 11.06 -0.05 -12.83
C TRP A 129 10.07 0.27 -11.72
N TRP A 130 10.58 0.53 -10.52
CA TRP A 130 9.77 0.87 -9.35
C TRP A 130 8.96 2.15 -9.57
N ALA A 131 9.49 3.10 -10.34
CA ALA A 131 8.75 4.30 -10.74
C ALA A 131 7.45 3.97 -11.48
N ILE A 132 7.45 2.96 -12.37
CA ILE A 132 6.25 2.52 -13.11
C ILE A 132 5.19 1.96 -12.15
N ILE A 133 5.61 1.31 -11.05
CA ILE A 133 4.74 0.70 -10.05
C ILE A 133 4.11 1.74 -9.13
N ILE A 134 4.84 2.81 -8.82
CA ILE A 134 4.33 3.90 -7.98
C ILE A 134 3.23 4.68 -8.70
N ILE A 135 3.32 4.87 -10.02
CA ILE A 135 2.35 5.67 -10.79
C ILE A 135 0.88 5.27 -10.53
N PRO A 136 0.43 4.01 -10.71
CA PRO A 136 -0.97 3.65 -10.45
C PRO A 136 -1.34 3.79 -8.98
N ASN A 137 -0.41 3.57 -8.05
CA ASN A 137 -0.63 3.78 -6.61
C ASN A 137 -0.88 5.25 -6.26
N MET A 138 -0.43 6.20 -7.08
CA MET A 138 -0.73 7.63 -6.91
C MET A 138 -2.00 8.04 -7.67
N VAL A 139 -2.15 7.60 -8.92
CA VAL A 139 -3.24 8.05 -9.81
C VAL A 139 -4.60 7.53 -9.35
N ILE A 140 -4.68 6.29 -8.85
CA ILE A 140 -5.94 5.68 -8.36
C ILE A 140 -6.52 6.49 -7.18
N PRO A 141 -5.78 6.70 -6.06
CA PRO A 141 -6.21 7.54 -4.94
C PRO A 141 -6.64 8.94 -5.36
N LEU A 142 -5.81 9.62 -6.18
CA LEU A 142 -6.07 10.97 -6.64
C LEU A 142 -7.37 11.05 -7.47
N TRP A 143 -7.58 10.08 -8.35
CA TRP A 143 -8.82 9.99 -9.13
C TRP A 143 -10.04 9.76 -8.24
N ALA A 144 -10.00 8.85 -7.25
CA ALA A 144 -11.17 8.62 -6.42
C ALA A 144 -11.43 9.79 -5.46
N ALA A 145 -10.39 10.44 -4.93
CA ALA A 145 -10.54 11.62 -4.10
C ALA A 145 -11.20 12.77 -4.87
N SER A 146 -10.73 13.08 -6.08
CA SER A 146 -11.35 14.11 -6.95
C SER A 146 -12.81 13.79 -7.27
N ARG A 147 -13.14 12.51 -7.47
CA ARG A 147 -14.52 12.05 -7.68
C ARG A 147 -15.37 12.15 -6.42
N GLY A 148 -14.81 11.85 -5.25
CA GLY A 148 -15.46 12.03 -3.95
C GLY A 148 -15.89 13.49 -3.75
N ILE A 149 -14.97 14.43 -4.02
CA ILE A 149 -15.25 15.87 -3.95
C ILE A 149 -16.33 16.28 -4.95
N LYS A 150 -16.26 15.80 -6.20
CA LYS A 150 -17.33 16.04 -7.19
C LYS A 150 -18.71 15.61 -6.66
N ARG A 151 -18.80 14.47 -5.98
CA ARG A 151 -20.08 13.96 -5.47
C ARG A 151 -20.58 14.73 -4.25
N LEU A 152 -19.68 15.25 -3.42
CA LEU A 152 -20.00 16.03 -2.21
C LEU A 152 -20.39 17.47 -2.52
N PHE A 153 -19.64 18.13 -3.41
CA PHE A 153 -19.76 19.57 -3.68
C PHE A 153 -20.37 19.88 -5.06
N ASN A 154 -20.80 18.86 -5.81
CA ASN A 154 -21.39 18.97 -7.15
C ASN A 154 -20.55 19.76 -8.18
N VAL A 155 -19.22 19.75 -8.02
CA VAL A 155 -18.26 20.44 -8.90
C VAL A 155 -17.76 19.53 -10.04
N GLN A 156 -17.32 20.12 -11.15
CA GLN A 156 -16.69 19.33 -12.22
C GLN A 156 -15.39 18.70 -11.72
N GLN A 157 -15.21 17.39 -11.94
CA GLN A 157 -14.07 16.61 -11.43
C GLN A 157 -12.69 17.18 -11.79
N LYS A 158 -12.60 17.89 -12.93
CA LYS A 158 -11.35 18.53 -13.38
C LYS A 158 -10.80 19.51 -12.33
N TYR A 159 -11.63 20.32 -11.67
CA TYR A 159 -11.15 21.35 -10.75
C TYR A 159 -10.55 20.76 -9.47
N PRO A 160 -11.23 19.84 -8.74
CA PRO A 160 -10.61 19.17 -7.60
C PRO A 160 -9.33 18.42 -7.97
N LEU A 161 -9.31 17.75 -9.15
CA LEU A 161 -8.12 17.05 -9.61
C LEU A 161 -6.93 18.00 -9.78
N TRP A 162 -7.12 19.12 -10.50
CA TRP A 162 -6.06 20.12 -10.70
C TRP A 162 -5.57 20.72 -9.38
N ILE A 163 -6.50 21.11 -8.50
CA ILE A 163 -6.17 21.69 -7.19
C ILE A 163 -5.36 20.70 -6.35
N MET A 164 -5.81 19.45 -6.24
CA MET A 164 -5.10 18.42 -5.47
C MET A 164 -3.71 18.13 -6.05
N SER A 165 -3.59 18.01 -7.37
CA SER A 165 -2.29 17.79 -8.03
C SER A 165 -1.31 18.95 -7.77
N ILE A 166 -1.78 20.20 -7.88
CA ILE A 166 -0.95 21.39 -7.63
C ILE A 166 -0.49 21.40 -6.16
N ILE A 167 -1.38 21.12 -5.22
CA ILE A 167 -1.03 21.05 -3.79
C ILE A 167 0.04 19.98 -3.54
N ILE A 168 -0.11 18.78 -4.13
CA ILE A 168 0.87 17.70 -3.98
C ILE A 168 2.24 18.15 -4.52
N ILE A 169 2.28 18.79 -5.70
CA ILE A 169 3.53 19.27 -6.30
C ILE A 169 4.17 20.36 -5.44
N LEU A 170 3.40 21.34 -4.96
CA LEU A 170 3.92 22.41 -4.11
C LEU A 170 4.52 21.86 -2.81
N ILE A 171 3.83 20.93 -2.14
CA ILE A 171 4.34 20.29 -0.93
C ILE A 171 5.66 19.56 -1.23
N ASN A 172 5.75 18.83 -2.35
CA ASN A 172 6.98 18.15 -2.75
C ASN A 172 8.11 19.12 -3.11
N ILE A 173 7.84 20.30 -3.66
CA ILE A 173 8.89 21.27 -3.99
C ILE A 173 9.43 21.96 -2.73
N PHE A 174 8.54 22.37 -1.81
CA PHE A 174 8.91 23.20 -0.67
C PHE A 174 9.36 22.43 0.57
N TYR A 175 8.89 21.19 0.75
CA TYR A 175 9.03 20.47 2.02
C TYR A 175 9.57 19.05 1.84
N TYR A 176 10.26 18.73 0.74
CA TYR A 176 10.82 17.39 0.57
C TYR A 176 11.95 17.13 1.57
N ASP A 177 11.59 16.52 2.70
CA ASP A 177 12.50 16.06 3.72
C ASP A 177 12.00 14.72 4.31
N ILE A 178 12.93 13.91 4.79
CA ILE A 178 12.67 12.66 5.50
C ILE A 178 11.84 12.94 6.76
N GLU A 179 12.05 14.08 7.41
CA GLU A 179 11.23 14.49 8.56
C GLU A 179 9.76 14.71 8.20
N LEU A 180 9.47 15.32 7.03
CA LEU A 180 8.09 15.48 6.55
C LEU A 180 7.44 14.11 6.37
N LEU A 181 8.16 13.13 5.80
CA LEU A 181 7.63 11.76 5.63
C LEU A 181 7.29 11.11 6.96
N TYR A 182 8.11 11.32 7.99
CA TYR A 182 7.83 10.81 9.34
C TYR A 182 6.58 11.46 9.95
N VAL A 183 6.45 12.79 9.82
CA VAL A 183 5.27 13.52 10.30
C VAL A 183 4.01 13.08 9.57
N LEU A 184 4.06 12.95 8.24
CA LEU A 184 2.92 12.47 7.44
C LEU A 184 2.52 11.05 7.84
N ASN A 185 3.47 10.14 8.05
CA ASN A 185 3.16 8.79 8.52
C ASN A 185 2.50 8.80 9.91
N LYS A 186 3.00 9.65 10.83
CA LYS A 186 2.43 9.80 12.17
C LYS A 186 0.98 10.31 12.14
N ILE A 187 0.64 11.14 11.17
CA ILE A 187 -0.72 11.66 10.96
C ILE A 187 -1.59 10.62 10.26
N ILE A 188 -1.15 10.04 9.14
CA ILE A 188 -1.96 9.18 8.27
C ILE A 188 -2.27 7.83 8.94
N ASN A 189 -1.32 7.24 9.66
CA ASN A 189 -1.47 5.92 10.26
C ASN A 189 -2.65 5.80 11.27
N PRO A 190 -2.89 6.71 12.23
CA PRO A 190 -4.11 6.66 13.03
C PRO A 190 -5.39 6.82 12.18
N TYR A 191 -5.37 7.71 11.18
CA TYR A 191 -6.54 7.90 10.31
C TYR A 191 -6.84 6.66 9.47
N SER A 192 -5.81 5.95 8.98
CA SER A 192 -5.98 4.71 8.20
C SER A 192 -6.69 3.64 9.02
N VAL A 193 -6.22 3.41 10.25
CA VAL A 193 -6.86 2.46 11.17
C VAL A 193 -8.30 2.88 11.48
N GLY A 194 -8.52 4.15 11.80
CA GLY A 194 -9.86 4.67 12.07
C GLY A 194 -10.80 4.52 10.88
N PHE A 195 -10.32 4.78 9.68
CA PHE A 195 -11.10 4.64 8.45
C PHE A 195 -11.49 3.18 8.18
N ILE A 196 -10.55 2.25 8.34
CA ILE A 196 -10.79 0.82 8.12
C ILE A 196 -11.74 0.24 9.18
N VAL A 197 -11.46 0.52 10.46
CA VAL A 197 -12.15 -0.12 11.59
C VAL A 197 -13.48 0.55 11.93
N LEU A 198 -13.60 1.86 11.74
CA LEU A 198 -14.80 2.61 12.13
C LEU A 198 -15.68 2.94 10.93
N TYR A 199 -15.11 3.57 9.89
CA TYR A 199 -15.89 4.17 8.81
C TYR A 199 -16.57 3.12 7.92
N ILE A 200 -15.87 2.05 7.54
CA ILE A 200 -16.43 1.00 6.67
C ILE A 200 -17.56 0.21 7.35
N PRO A 201 -17.41 -0.27 8.60
CA PRO A 201 -18.52 -0.92 9.32
C PRO A 201 -19.72 0.01 9.55
N LEU A 202 -19.47 1.28 9.88
CA LEU A 202 -20.53 2.27 10.08
C LEU A 202 -21.31 2.52 8.78
N LEU A 203 -20.63 2.64 7.64
CA LEU A 203 -21.25 2.70 6.31
C LEU A 203 -22.13 1.49 6.03
N PHE A 204 -21.64 0.29 6.36
CA PHE A 204 -22.40 -0.95 6.17
C PHE A 204 -23.68 -0.97 7.02
N VAL A 205 -23.60 -0.56 8.29
CA VAL A 205 -24.77 -0.44 9.18
C VAL A 205 -25.78 0.57 8.63
N LEU A 206 -25.34 1.76 8.21
CA LEU A 206 -26.21 2.80 7.65
C LEU A 206 -26.91 2.36 6.34
N LEU A 207 -26.21 1.62 5.48
CA LEU A 207 -26.81 1.08 4.26
C LEU A 207 -27.87 0.03 4.57
N LYS A 208 -27.62 -0.81 5.58
CA LYS A 208 -28.58 -1.83 6.03
C LYS A 208 -29.83 -1.19 6.62
N THR A 209 -29.70 -0.17 7.46
CA THR A 209 -30.85 0.55 8.06
C THR A 209 -31.67 1.29 7.01
N LYS A 210 -31.04 2.00 6.06
CA LYS A 210 -31.77 2.64 4.94
C LYS A 210 -32.52 1.65 4.05
N LYS A 211 -31.96 0.46 3.82
CA LYS A 211 -32.61 -0.59 3.01
C LYS A 211 -33.80 -1.22 3.74
N LEU A 212 -33.75 -1.31 5.06
CA LEU A 212 -34.87 -1.76 5.91
C LEU A 212 -35.99 -0.71 5.95
N LEU A 213 -35.65 0.57 6.13
CA LEU A 213 -36.61 1.69 6.13
C LEU A 213 -37.31 1.93 4.78
N LYS A 214 -36.70 1.55 3.65
CA LYS A 214 -37.35 1.61 2.32
C LYS A 214 -38.21 0.40 1.99
N ARG A 215 -38.17 -0.66 2.80
CA ARG A 215 -38.98 -1.89 2.65
C ARG A 215 -40.18 -1.92 3.60
N SER A 216 -40.21 -1.04 4.60
CA SER A 216 -41.38 -0.71 5.44
C SER A 216 -42.18 0.41 4.79
#